data_AF-A0A7C3DKW6-F1
#
_entry.id   AF-A0A7C3DKW6-F1
#
_cell.length_a   1.000
_cell.length_b   1.000
_cell.length_c   1.000
_cell.angle_alpha   90.00
_cell.angle_beta   90.00
_cell.angle_gamma   90.00
#
_symmetry.space_group_name_H-M   'P 1'
#
loop_
_entity.id
_entity.type
_entity.pdbx_description
1 polymer ?
#
loop_
_entity_poly.entity_id
_entity_poly.type
_entity_poly.pdbx_seq_one_letter_code
_entity_poly.pdbx_strand_id
1 'polypeptide(L)'
;MKAEDVKDLRTALELLETVPGELVSTSEEVDPEAELAAVYRKVGAGVPVLPPAPAGPAMRFERVKGFDVPVVAGVLGTRRRVALLLGAEPERVAFRLLEALEHPAAPVEVTDAPCQEAVIRAPLDLRRIVPAPTNTRLDAGPYITMGLLRAHDPETGAADVTIHRLCVQGPDRLSVYFAPGRHIDVFRAKAEARGEALPVSISIGMDPAVYLAACFEPPATPLGCDELAIAGGLRGRPVRLARCVTQPVEAVADAEFVIEGEILPGERIR
;
A
#
# COMPACT_ATOMS: atom_id res chain seq x y z
N MET A 1 -12.65 8.83 18.80
CA MET A 1 -11.38 8.52 18.12
C MET A 1 -10.85 9.79 17.48
N LYS A 2 -9.53 9.99 17.47
CA LYS A 2 -8.84 11.12 16.84
C LYS A 2 -7.75 10.61 15.90
N ALA A 3 -7.18 11.50 15.09
CA ALA A 3 -6.08 11.14 14.17
C ALA A 3 -4.83 10.58 14.87
N GLU A 4 -4.54 11.01 16.10
CA GLU A 4 -3.43 10.49 16.93
C GLU A 4 -3.60 8.99 17.29
N ASP A 5 -4.84 8.50 17.30
CA ASP A 5 -5.18 7.11 17.62
C ASP A 5 -4.96 6.15 16.42
N VAL A 6 -4.83 6.67 15.19
CA VAL A 6 -4.72 5.87 13.95
C VAL A 6 -3.35 5.22 13.83
N LYS A 7 -3.29 3.89 13.94
CA LYS A 7 -2.06 3.06 13.92
C LYS A 7 -1.93 2.21 12.66
N ASP A 8 -3.06 1.88 12.05
CA ASP A 8 -3.20 0.91 10.97
C ASP A 8 -4.41 1.26 10.10
N LEU A 9 -4.75 0.41 9.14
CA LEU A 9 -5.94 0.61 8.31
C LEU A 9 -7.23 0.56 9.14
N ARG A 10 -7.36 -0.36 10.10
CA ARG A 10 -8.63 -0.56 10.84
C ARG A 10 -8.98 0.66 11.68
N THR A 11 -8.03 1.15 12.46
CA THR A 11 -8.18 2.38 13.26
C THR A 11 -8.37 3.62 12.39
N ALA A 12 -7.82 3.65 11.16
CA ALA A 12 -8.14 4.69 10.20
C ALA A 12 -9.62 4.64 9.78
N LEU A 13 -10.15 3.45 9.47
CA LEU A 13 -11.56 3.27 9.12
C LEU A 13 -12.49 3.61 10.30
N GLU A 14 -12.17 3.17 11.51
CA GLU A 14 -12.90 3.53 12.74
C GLU A 14 -12.98 5.05 12.92
N LEU A 15 -11.90 5.80 12.63
CA LEU A 15 -11.93 7.26 12.64
C LEU A 15 -12.89 7.82 11.59
N LEU A 16 -12.86 7.29 10.36
CA LEU A 16 -13.77 7.73 9.29
C LEU A 16 -15.24 7.44 9.63
N GLU A 17 -15.54 6.34 10.32
CA GLU A 17 -16.89 6.02 10.79
C GLU A 17 -17.44 7.06 11.76
N THR A 18 -16.57 7.71 12.55
CA THR A 18 -17.00 8.77 13.48
C THR A 18 -17.44 10.07 12.78
N VAL A 19 -17.13 10.23 11.48
CA VAL A 19 -17.43 11.43 10.71
C VAL A 19 -18.49 11.10 9.64
N PRO A 20 -19.73 11.62 9.78
CA PRO A 20 -20.81 11.33 8.83
C PRO A 20 -20.41 11.62 7.38
N GLY A 21 -20.56 10.61 6.52
CA GLY A 21 -20.27 10.72 5.09
C GLY A 21 -18.79 10.59 4.71
N GLU A 22 -17.90 10.14 5.61
CA GLU A 22 -16.50 9.83 5.27
C GLU A 22 -16.22 8.35 5.01
N LEU A 23 -17.02 7.44 5.57
CA LEU A 23 -17.04 6.02 5.21
C LEU A 23 -18.47 5.55 4.96
N VAL A 24 -18.67 4.79 3.90
CA VAL A 24 -19.91 4.06 3.63
C VAL A 24 -19.59 2.59 3.40
N SER A 25 -20.51 1.71 3.76
CA SER A 25 -20.37 0.26 3.54
C SER A 25 -21.52 -0.28 2.72
N THR A 26 -21.25 -1.34 1.95
CA THR A 26 -22.28 -2.14 1.29
C THR A 26 -22.09 -3.62 1.61
N SER A 27 -23.19 -4.31 1.90
CA SER A 27 -23.25 -5.77 2.05
C SER A 27 -23.80 -6.49 0.81
N GLU A 28 -24.15 -5.73 -0.24
CA GLU A 28 -24.42 -6.31 -1.56
C GLU A 28 -23.13 -6.91 -2.11
N GLU A 29 -23.22 -8.12 -2.64
CA GLU A 29 -22.07 -8.81 -3.24
C GLU A 29 -21.62 -8.06 -4.50
N VAL A 30 -20.31 -7.82 -4.61
CA VAL A 30 -19.71 -7.14 -5.76
C VAL A 30 -18.66 -8.03 -6.43
N ASP A 31 -18.63 -8.02 -7.76
CA ASP A 31 -17.55 -8.67 -8.51
C ASP A 31 -16.28 -7.78 -8.48
N PRO A 32 -15.11 -8.31 -8.05
CA PRO A 32 -13.87 -7.55 -8.12
C PRO A 32 -13.43 -7.27 -9.57
N GLU A 33 -13.96 -8.00 -10.55
CA GLU A 33 -13.67 -7.79 -11.96
C GLU A 33 -14.51 -6.65 -12.55
N ALA A 34 -13.93 -5.44 -12.58
CA ALA A 34 -14.47 -4.19 -13.11
C ALA A 34 -15.72 -3.63 -12.40
N GLU A 35 -16.58 -4.47 -11.81
CA GLU A 35 -17.81 -4.02 -11.15
C GLU A 35 -17.51 -3.18 -9.91
N LEU A 36 -16.61 -3.63 -9.03
CA LEU A 36 -16.21 -2.88 -7.84
C LEU A 36 -15.75 -1.47 -8.19
N ALA A 37 -14.87 -1.34 -9.18
CA ALA A 37 -14.40 -0.05 -9.66
C ALA A 37 -15.52 0.78 -10.31
N ALA A 38 -16.44 0.16 -11.04
CA ALA A 38 -17.59 0.84 -11.64
C ALA A 38 -18.59 1.35 -10.60
N VAL A 39 -18.80 0.62 -9.51
CA VAL A 39 -19.59 1.07 -8.36
C VAL A 39 -18.88 2.25 -7.69
N TYR A 40 -17.60 2.10 -7.34
CA TYR A 40 -16.86 3.16 -6.67
C TYR A 40 -16.71 4.43 -7.53
N ARG A 41 -16.64 4.30 -8.87
CA ARG A 41 -16.69 5.44 -9.81
C ARG A 41 -17.91 6.32 -9.59
N LYS A 42 -19.09 5.72 -9.35
CA LYS A 42 -20.34 6.46 -9.12
C LYS A 42 -20.40 7.09 -7.73
N VAL A 43 -19.65 6.55 -6.77
CA VAL A 43 -19.72 6.93 -5.35
C VAL A 43 -18.68 7.97 -4.98
N GLY A 44 -17.40 7.77 -5.35
CA GLY A 44 -16.33 8.57 -4.75
C GLY A 44 -14.98 8.60 -5.47
N ALA A 45 -14.87 8.09 -6.71
CA ALA A 45 -13.58 8.04 -7.40
C ALA A 45 -12.97 9.43 -7.70
N GLY A 46 -13.80 10.45 -7.89
CA GLY A 46 -13.33 11.81 -8.14
C GLY A 46 -12.53 11.98 -9.45
N VAL A 47 -11.82 13.11 -9.54
CA VAL A 47 -10.92 13.41 -10.66
C VAL A 47 -9.61 12.61 -10.52
N PRO A 48 -8.99 12.16 -11.63
CA PRO A 48 -9.27 12.50 -13.04
C PRO A 48 -10.25 11.55 -13.77
N VAL A 49 -11.06 10.74 -13.06
CA VAL A 49 -11.99 9.79 -13.71
C VAL A 49 -13.04 10.53 -14.54
N LEU A 50 -13.39 9.97 -15.71
CA LEU A 50 -14.37 10.56 -16.62
C LEU A 50 -15.72 10.79 -15.92
N PRO A 51 -16.27 12.03 -15.96
CA PRO A 51 -17.57 12.33 -15.38
C PRO A 51 -18.72 11.46 -15.93
N PRO A 52 -19.77 11.19 -15.14
CA PRO A 52 -19.92 11.55 -13.73
C PRO A 52 -19.03 10.69 -12.81
N ALA A 53 -18.25 11.35 -11.95
CA ALA A 53 -17.35 10.73 -10.97
C ALA A 53 -17.17 11.69 -9.78
N PRO A 54 -18.11 11.72 -8.81
CA PRO A 54 -18.00 12.63 -7.68
C PRO A 54 -16.82 12.27 -6.79
N ALA A 55 -16.27 13.27 -6.10
CA ALA A 55 -15.41 13.04 -4.94
C ALA A 55 -16.30 12.72 -3.74
N GLY A 56 -16.14 11.55 -3.14
CA GLY A 56 -17.10 11.00 -2.18
C GLY A 56 -16.44 10.30 -0.98
N PRO A 57 -17.23 9.55 -0.18
CA PRO A 57 -16.73 8.81 0.97
C PRO A 57 -15.73 7.73 0.55
N ALA A 58 -14.90 7.26 1.48
CA ALA A 58 -14.30 5.94 1.34
C ALA A 58 -15.43 4.90 1.33
N MET A 59 -15.23 3.78 0.63
CA MET A 59 -16.27 2.77 0.49
C MET A 59 -15.72 1.39 0.85
N ARG A 60 -16.38 0.72 1.79
CA ARG A 60 -16.09 -0.66 2.18
C ARG A 60 -17.10 -1.60 1.52
N PHE A 61 -16.59 -2.55 0.76
CA PHE A 61 -17.35 -3.64 0.15
C PHE A 61 -17.21 -4.86 1.06
N GLU A 62 -18.24 -5.16 1.84
CA GLU A 62 -18.20 -6.23 2.85
C GLU A 62 -18.22 -7.62 2.21
N ARG A 63 -18.83 -7.76 1.03
CA ARG A 63 -18.97 -9.02 0.30
C ARG A 63 -18.36 -8.90 -1.09
N VAL A 64 -17.20 -9.52 -1.27
CA VAL A 64 -16.51 -9.58 -2.56
C VAL A 64 -16.62 -11.00 -3.10
N LYS A 65 -17.17 -11.14 -4.31
CA LYS A 65 -17.43 -12.45 -4.91
C LYS A 65 -16.16 -13.29 -4.99
N GLY A 66 -16.19 -14.47 -4.35
CA GLY A 66 -15.08 -15.43 -4.35
C GLY A 66 -14.02 -15.21 -3.25
N PHE A 67 -14.21 -14.23 -2.36
CA PHE A 67 -13.27 -13.91 -1.28
C PHE A 67 -13.99 -13.75 0.06
N ASP A 68 -13.34 -14.20 1.15
CA ASP A 68 -13.87 -14.09 2.52
C ASP A 68 -13.45 -12.78 3.22
N VAL A 69 -12.77 -11.90 2.50
CA VAL A 69 -12.22 -10.63 3.02
C VAL A 69 -12.87 -9.44 2.33
N PRO A 70 -13.15 -8.34 3.07
CA PRO A 70 -13.70 -7.14 2.48
C PRO A 70 -12.65 -6.36 1.69
N VAL A 71 -13.10 -5.48 0.80
CA VAL A 71 -12.24 -4.52 0.10
C VAL A 71 -12.65 -3.10 0.47
N VAL A 72 -11.69 -2.24 0.74
CA VAL A 72 -11.93 -0.80 0.93
C VAL A 72 -11.29 0.02 -0.18
N ALA A 73 -12.06 0.96 -0.73
CA ALA A 73 -11.62 1.88 -1.75
C ALA A 73 -11.72 3.33 -1.24
N GLY A 74 -10.86 4.21 -1.75
CA GLY A 74 -11.05 5.65 -1.55
C GLY A 74 -10.57 6.24 -0.23
N VAL A 75 -9.82 5.49 0.59
CA VAL A 75 -9.33 5.96 1.90
C VAL A 75 -8.58 7.30 1.79
N LEU A 76 -7.73 7.44 0.77
CA LEU A 76 -7.01 8.69 0.45
C LEU A 76 -7.68 9.53 -0.65
N GLY A 77 -8.94 9.24 -0.98
CA GLY A 77 -9.63 9.73 -2.18
C GLY A 77 -10.05 11.21 -2.17
N THR A 78 -9.97 11.90 -1.04
CA THR A 78 -10.22 13.35 -0.98
C THR A 78 -9.23 14.05 -0.07
N ARG A 79 -8.88 15.30 -0.40
CA ARG A 79 -7.99 16.13 0.43
C ARG A 79 -8.54 16.34 1.84
N ARG A 80 -9.87 16.52 1.98
CA ARG A 80 -10.53 16.65 3.27
C ARG A 80 -10.36 15.41 4.14
N ARG A 81 -10.57 14.23 3.55
CA ARG A 81 -10.37 12.95 4.24
C ARG A 81 -8.93 12.72 4.64
N VAL A 82 -7.98 13.03 3.76
CA VAL A 82 -6.54 12.98 4.09
C VAL A 82 -6.22 13.90 5.27
N ALA A 83 -6.76 15.12 5.28
CA ALA A 83 -6.55 16.06 6.38
C ALA A 83 -7.11 15.54 7.71
N LEU A 84 -8.32 14.95 7.68
CA LEU A 84 -8.92 14.28 8.84
C LEU A 84 -8.03 13.15 9.37
N LEU A 85 -7.55 12.27 8.49
CA LEU A 85 -6.69 11.14 8.85
C LEU A 85 -5.34 11.56 9.45
N LEU A 86 -4.87 12.76 9.12
CA LEU A 86 -3.62 13.35 9.63
C LEU A 86 -3.81 14.34 10.77
N GLY A 87 -5.05 14.63 11.21
CA GLY A 87 -5.29 15.62 12.26
C GLY A 87 -4.86 17.04 11.85
N ALA A 88 -5.24 17.42 10.63
CA ALA A 88 -4.88 18.68 10.01
C ALA A 88 -6.09 19.32 9.31
N GLU A 89 -6.00 20.63 9.07
CA GLU A 89 -6.89 21.29 8.11
C GLU A 89 -6.49 20.95 6.66
N PRO A 90 -7.43 20.91 5.70
CA PRO A 90 -7.14 20.57 4.30
C PRO A 90 -6.03 21.43 3.69
N GLU A 91 -5.98 22.72 4.01
CA GLU A 91 -4.97 23.66 3.52
C GLU A 91 -3.59 23.38 4.14
N ARG A 92 -3.57 22.71 5.30
CA ARG A 92 -2.37 22.44 6.11
C ARG A 92 -1.73 21.08 5.85
N VAL A 93 -2.35 20.19 5.07
CA VAL A 93 -1.81 18.84 4.77
C VAL A 93 -0.36 18.88 4.29
N ALA A 94 -0.03 19.73 3.30
CA ALA A 94 1.33 19.82 2.78
C ALA A 94 2.34 20.28 3.84
N PHE A 95 1.96 21.21 4.71
CA PHE A 95 2.82 21.69 5.79
C PHE A 95 3.08 20.61 6.84
N ARG A 96 2.10 19.75 7.13
CA ARG A 96 2.27 18.60 8.01
C ARG A 96 3.25 17.58 7.46
N LEU A 97 3.16 17.31 6.16
CA LEU A 97 4.10 16.43 5.47
C LEU A 97 5.54 16.97 5.55
N LEU A 98 5.72 18.28 5.34
CA LEU A 98 7.03 18.93 5.47
C LEU A 98 7.56 18.92 6.92
N GLU A 99 6.71 19.18 7.92
CA GLU A 99 7.07 19.10 9.34
C GLU A 99 7.54 17.69 9.73
N ALA A 100 6.90 16.66 9.20
CA ALA A 100 7.31 15.27 9.43
C ALA A 100 8.66 14.92 8.77
N LEU A 101 9.00 15.55 7.64
CA LEU A 101 10.30 15.40 7.00
C LEU A 101 11.43 16.00 7.85
N GLU A 102 11.16 17.08 8.57
CA GLU A 102 12.11 17.73 9.49
C GLU A 102 12.25 16.97 10.83
N HIS A 103 11.25 16.18 11.20
CA HIS A 103 11.19 15.40 12.44
C HIS A 103 10.90 13.91 12.19
N PRO A 104 11.74 13.20 11.43
CA PRO A 104 11.52 11.79 11.12
C PRO A 104 11.69 10.92 12.38
N ALA A 105 10.91 9.85 12.47
CA ALA A 105 11.05 8.83 13.50
C ALA A 105 11.34 7.47 12.85
N ALA A 106 12.60 7.03 12.93
CA ALA A 106 13.06 5.80 12.29
C ALA A 106 12.18 4.59 12.69
N PRO A 107 11.89 3.67 11.74
CA PRO A 107 11.10 2.48 12.03
C PRO A 107 11.80 1.57 13.06
N VAL A 108 11.00 0.77 13.76
CA VAL A 108 11.49 -0.17 14.79
C VAL A 108 11.06 -1.59 14.44
N GLU A 109 12.00 -2.54 14.61
CA GLU A 109 11.69 -3.96 14.46
C GLU A 109 10.89 -4.45 15.68
N VAL A 110 9.83 -5.23 15.43
CA VAL A 110 8.96 -5.82 16.46
C VAL A 110 8.76 -7.31 16.18
N THR A 111 8.48 -8.06 17.25
CA THR A 111 8.14 -9.49 17.17
C THR A 111 6.64 -9.75 17.24
N ASP A 112 5.89 -8.83 17.85
CA ASP A 112 4.42 -8.82 17.81
C ASP A 112 3.99 -8.14 16.50
N ALA A 113 3.52 -8.94 15.53
CA ALA A 113 3.22 -8.47 14.18
C ALA A 113 1.86 -9.04 13.71
N PRO A 114 0.77 -8.25 13.78
CA PRO A 114 -0.56 -8.68 13.34
C PRO A 114 -0.59 -9.24 11.91
N CYS A 115 0.25 -8.72 11.01
CA CYS A 115 0.34 -9.21 9.63
C CYS A 115 0.80 -10.68 9.51
N GLN A 116 1.31 -11.28 10.59
CA GLN A 116 1.80 -12.66 10.65
C GLN A 116 0.88 -13.61 11.44
N GLU A 117 -0.33 -13.17 11.85
CA GLU A 117 -1.31 -14.02 12.53
C GLU A 117 -1.69 -15.27 11.71
N ALA A 118 -1.70 -15.15 10.38
CA ALA A 118 -1.91 -16.26 9.45
C ALA A 118 -0.82 -16.27 8.37
N VAL A 119 -0.10 -17.39 8.25
CA VAL A 119 0.95 -17.58 7.25
C VAL A 119 0.55 -18.68 6.26
N ILE A 120 0.34 -18.29 5.00
CA ILE A 120 0.03 -19.21 3.90
C ILE A 120 1.32 -19.52 3.14
N ARG A 121 1.75 -20.78 3.16
CA ARG A 121 2.92 -21.26 2.41
C ARG A 121 2.49 -21.97 1.13
N ALA A 122 3.44 -22.13 0.21
CA ALA A 122 3.21 -22.88 -1.03
C ALA A 122 2.77 -24.33 -0.74
N PRO A 123 1.92 -24.93 -1.60
CA PRO A 123 1.28 -24.32 -2.78
C PRO A 123 0.18 -23.33 -2.37
N LEU A 124 0.21 -22.13 -2.94
CA LEU A 124 -0.76 -21.05 -2.70
C LEU A 124 -1.31 -20.54 -4.03
N ASP A 125 -2.46 -19.85 -3.99
CA ASP A 125 -3.05 -19.22 -5.17
C ASP A 125 -3.49 -17.80 -4.84
N LEU A 126 -2.67 -16.81 -5.22
CA LEU A 126 -2.91 -15.38 -5.01
C LEU A 126 -4.28 -14.94 -5.52
N ARG A 127 -4.76 -15.55 -6.61
CA ARG A 127 -6.06 -15.24 -7.24
C ARG A 127 -7.26 -15.59 -6.36
N ARG A 128 -7.05 -16.37 -5.28
CA ARG A 128 -8.07 -16.78 -4.31
C ARG A 128 -7.89 -16.17 -2.93
N ILE A 129 -6.72 -15.57 -2.68
CA ILE A 129 -6.33 -15.06 -1.36
C ILE A 129 -6.48 -13.54 -1.34
N VAL A 130 -5.99 -12.85 -2.36
CA VAL A 130 -5.98 -11.39 -2.42
C VAL A 130 -7.05 -10.92 -3.41
N PRO A 131 -8.08 -10.18 -2.97
CA PRO A 131 -9.13 -9.65 -3.84
C PRO A 131 -8.62 -8.47 -4.66
N ALA A 132 -7.65 -8.70 -5.56
CA ALA A 132 -7.12 -7.70 -6.47
C ALA A 132 -8.19 -7.35 -7.53
N PRO A 133 -8.72 -6.12 -7.57
CA PRO A 133 -9.73 -5.77 -8.55
C PRO A 133 -9.11 -5.49 -9.93
N THR A 134 -9.94 -5.56 -10.97
CA THR A 134 -9.67 -4.84 -12.23
C THR A 134 -10.42 -3.51 -12.21
N ASN A 135 -9.78 -2.43 -12.66
CA ASN A 135 -10.42 -1.12 -12.76
C ASN A 135 -11.29 -1.02 -14.02
N THR A 136 -10.84 -1.65 -15.11
CA THR A 136 -11.58 -1.72 -16.36
C THR A 136 -11.58 -3.15 -16.92
N ARG A 137 -12.52 -3.44 -17.83
CA ARG A 137 -12.53 -4.71 -18.59
C ARG A 137 -11.36 -4.85 -19.57
N LEU A 138 -10.58 -3.79 -19.76
CA LEU A 138 -9.42 -3.75 -20.66
C LEU A 138 -8.09 -3.84 -19.90
N ASP A 139 -8.14 -3.94 -18.57
CA ASP A 139 -6.93 -4.13 -17.76
C ASP A 139 -6.29 -5.47 -18.12
N ALA A 140 -4.96 -5.55 -18.07
CA ALA A 140 -4.21 -6.76 -18.41
C ALA A 140 -4.48 -7.94 -17.46
N GLY A 141 -5.04 -7.66 -16.28
CA GLY A 141 -5.37 -8.64 -15.25
C GLY A 141 -5.70 -7.95 -13.93
N PRO A 142 -5.94 -8.72 -12.85
CA PRO A 142 -6.17 -8.20 -11.50
C PRO A 142 -4.98 -7.39 -10.98
N TYR A 143 -5.21 -6.19 -10.43
CA TYR A 143 -4.14 -5.32 -9.94
C TYR A 143 -4.20 -5.08 -8.43
N ILE A 144 -3.05 -5.24 -7.77
CA ILE A 144 -2.77 -4.64 -6.48
C ILE A 144 -2.23 -3.23 -6.76
N THR A 145 -3.02 -2.21 -6.44
CA THR A 145 -2.70 -0.80 -6.73
C THR A 145 -2.05 -0.05 -5.57
N MET A 146 -2.21 -0.56 -4.34
CA MET A 146 -1.70 0.00 -3.10
C MET A 146 -0.70 -0.95 -2.43
N GLY A 147 0.17 -1.58 -3.23
CA GLY A 147 1.24 -2.47 -2.74
C GLY A 147 2.50 -1.68 -2.43
N LEU A 148 2.83 -1.51 -1.15
CA LEU A 148 4.10 -0.92 -0.75
C LEU A 148 5.19 -1.99 -0.81
N LEU A 149 6.03 -1.90 -1.84
CA LEU A 149 7.12 -2.83 -2.05
C LEU A 149 8.35 -2.32 -1.30
N ARG A 150 8.94 -3.19 -0.47
CA ARG A 150 10.21 -2.96 0.22
C ARG A 150 11.29 -3.87 -0.33
N ALA A 151 12.49 -3.31 -0.51
CA ALA A 151 13.68 -4.03 -0.94
C ALA A 151 14.94 -3.41 -0.33
N HIS A 152 16.04 -4.16 -0.31
CA HIS A 152 17.35 -3.68 0.14
C HIS A 152 18.32 -3.66 -1.04
N ASP A 153 19.20 -2.66 -1.08
CA ASP A 153 20.30 -2.60 -2.04
C ASP A 153 21.24 -3.81 -1.82
N PRO A 154 21.46 -4.66 -2.84
CA PRO A 154 22.33 -5.84 -2.71
C PRO A 154 23.82 -5.50 -2.51
N GLU A 155 24.20 -4.22 -2.55
CA GLU A 155 25.57 -3.75 -2.26
C GLU A 155 25.70 -3.11 -0.89
N THR A 156 24.80 -2.17 -0.58
CA THR A 156 24.95 -1.30 0.58
C THR A 156 24.11 -1.75 1.75
N GLY A 157 23.11 -2.62 1.53
CA GLY A 157 22.11 -3.01 2.51
C GLY A 157 21.08 -1.93 2.84
N ALA A 158 21.16 -0.75 2.21
CA ALA A 158 20.20 0.33 2.39
C ALA A 158 18.81 -0.12 1.91
N ALA A 159 17.79 0.19 2.68
CA ALA A 159 16.42 -0.15 2.33
C ALA A 159 15.71 1.00 1.61
N ASP A 160 14.69 0.65 0.84
CA ASP A 160 13.78 1.59 0.17
C ASP A 160 12.35 1.05 0.19
N VAL A 161 11.37 1.94 0.19
CA VAL A 161 9.96 1.58 0.02
C VAL A 161 9.30 2.42 -1.07
N THR A 162 8.61 1.77 -2.00
CA THR A 162 7.88 2.47 -3.06
C THR A 162 6.54 1.78 -3.32
N ILE A 163 5.50 2.55 -3.63
CA ILE A 163 4.21 1.99 -4.04
C ILE A 163 4.31 1.54 -5.50
N HIS A 164 4.03 0.27 -5.77
CA HIS A 164 3.99 -0.29 -7.11
C HIS A 164 2.59 -0.80 -7.47
N ARG A 165 2.23 -0.70 -8.75
CA ARG A 165 1.14 -1.49 -9.32
C ARG A 165 1.66 -2.88 -9.64
N LEU A 166 0.99 -3.92 -9.13
CA LEU A 166 1.35 -5.31 -9.36
C LEU A 166 0.18 -6.05 -10.00
N CYS A 167 0.41 -6.64 -11.17
CA CYS A 167 -0.61 -7.44 -11.86
C CYS A 167 -0.47 -8.92 -11.48
N VAL A 168 -1.57 -9.56 -11.08
CA VAL A 168 -1.59 -10.99 -10.77
C VAL A 168 -1.54 -11.79 -12.06
N GLN A 169 -0.43 -12.52 -12.25
CA GLN A 169 -0.17 -13.31 -13.46
C GLN A 169 -0.51 -14.79 -13.28
N GLY A 170 -0.54 -15.27 -12.04
CA GLY A 170 -0.76 -16.68 -11.73
C GLY A 170 -0.96 -16.92 -10.23
N PRO A 171 -0.93 -18.19 -9.81
CA PRO A 171 -1.10 -18.55 -8.40
C PRO A 171 0.02 -18.01 -7.51
N ASP A 172 1.24 -17.88 -8.01
CA ASP A 172 2.45 -17.51 -7.27
C ASP A 172 3.34 -16.53 -8.07
N ARG A 173 2.72 -15.75 -8.98
CA ARG A 173 3.43 -14.82 -9.87
C ARG A 173 2.71 -13.48 -9.98
N LEU A 174 3.48 -12.40 -9.82
CA LEU A 174 3.09 -11.02 -10.05
C LEU A 174 4.01 -10.42 -11.12
N SER A 175 3.48 -9.54 -11.96
CA SER A 175 4.31 -8.62 -12.74
C SER A 175 4.29 -7.23 -12.11
N VAL A 176 5.45 -6.57 -12.11
CA VAL A 176 5.65 -5.26 -11.50
C VAL A 176 6.31 -4.33 -12.50
N TYR A 177 5.85 -3.08 -12.53
CA TYR A 177 6.49 -2.01 -13.31
C TYR A 177 7.42 -1.20 -12.42
N PHE A 178 8.65 -1.02 -12.87
CA PHE A 178 9.63 -0.14 -12.24
C PHE A 178 9.80 1.12 -13.10
N ALA A 179 9.56 2.30 -12.51
CA ALA A 179 9.86 3.56 -13.16
C ALA A 179 11.39 3.74 -13.22
N PRO A 180 11.96 4.02 -14.42
CA PRO A 180 13.41 4.14 -14.57
C PRO A 180 14.02 5.17 -13.60
N GLY A 181 15.10 4.78 -12.93
CA GLY A 181 15.85 5.67 -12.03
C GLY A 181 15.30 5.80 -10.61
N ARG A 182 14.19 5.11 -10.27
CA ARG A 182 13.77 4.95 -8.87
C ARG A 182 14.70 3.99 -8.13
N HIS A 183 14.79 4.13 -6.81
CA HIS A 183 15.75 3.38 -6.00
C HIS A 183 15.59 1.85 -6.14
N ILE A 184 14.36 1.32 -6.10
CA ILE A 184 14.14 -0.12 -6.28
C ILE A 184 14.51 -0.61 -7.69
N ASP A 185 14.35 0.23 -8.73
CA ASP A 185 14.83 -0.14 -10.08
C ASP A 185 16.35 -0.29 -10.11
N VAL A 186 17.07 0.60 -9.40
CA VAL A 186 18.52 0.50 -9.23
C VAL A 186 18.91 -0.78 -8.49
N PHE A 187 18.21 -1.12 -7.39
CA PHE A 187 18.49 -2.34 -6.62
C PHE A 187 18.28 -3.60 -7.47
N ARG A 188 17.17 -3.65 -8.21
CA ARG A 188 16.86 -4.75 -9.13
C ARG A 188 17.91 -4.88 -10.23
N ALA A 189 18.35 -3.76 -10.82
CA ALA A 189 19.37 -3.78 -11.86
C ALA A 189 20.72 -4.30 -11.34
N LYS A 190 21.10 -3.94 -10.10
CA LYS A 190 22.31 -4.47 -9.45
C LYS A 190 22.21 -5.97 -9.20
N ALA A 191 21.10 -6.45 -8.65
CA ALA A 191 20.86 -7.88 -8.41
C ALA A 191 20.87 -8.67 -9.73
N GLU A 192 20.19 -8.16 -10.76
CA GLU A 192 20.14 -8.76 -12.08
C GLU A 192 21.51 -8.83 -12.76
N ALA A 193 22.35 -7.80 -12.61
CA ALA A 193 23.72 -7.81 -13.12
C ALA A 193 24.61 -8.90 -12.48
N ARG A 194 24.21 -9.39 -11.30
CA ARG A 194 24.86 -10.51 -10.59
C ARG A 194 24.23 -11.87 -10.88
N GLY A 195 23.12 -11.90 -11.63
CA GLY A 195 22.33 -13.11 -11.82
C GLY A 195 21.61 -13.57 -10.56
N GLU A 196 21.41 -12.66 -9.60
CA GLU A 196 20.76 -12.91 -8.31
C GLU A 196 19.33 -12.37 -8.33
N ALA A 197 18.43 -13.06 -7.64
CA ALA A 197 17.09 -12.52 -7.40
C ALA A 197 17.15 -11.44 -6.32
N LEU A 198 16.24 -10.46 -6.39
CA LEU A 198 16.11 -9.43 -5.36
C LEU A 198 14.96 -9.81 -4.41
N PRO A 199 15.24 -10.14 -3.13
CA PRO A 199 14.21 -10.33 -2.11
C PRO A 199 13.36 -9.09 -1.91
N VAL A 200 12.03 -9.27 -1.82
CA VAL A 200 11.07 -8.19 -1.63
C VAL A 200 9.93 -8.61 -0.70
N SER A 201 9.32 -7.62 -0.05
CA SER A 201 8.03 -7.74 0.61
C SER A 201 7.06 -6.72 0.03
N ILE A 202 5.76 -7.04 0.00
CA ILE A 202 4.70 -6.14 -0.44
C ILE A 202 3.68 -6.05 0.68
N SER A 203 3.60 -4.88 1.33
CA SER A 203 2.64 -4.60 2.40
C SER A 203 1.39 -3.91 1.84
N ILE A 204 0.21 -4.37 2.22
CA ILE A 204 -1.09 -3.87 1.73
C ILE A 204 -2.02 -3.64 2.92
N GLY A 205 -2.75 -2.53 2.91
CA GLY A 205 -3.70 -2.19 3.97
C GLY A 205 -2.98 -1.74 5.23
N MET A 206 -2.33 -0.59 5.15
CA MET A 206 -1.55 -0.01 6.25
C MET A 206 -2.17 1.33 6.69
N ASP A 207 -1.57 1.95 7.71
CA ASP A 207 -1.84 3.34 8.06
C ASP A 207 -1.74 4.26 6.82
N PRO A 208 -2.77 5.08 6.52
CA PRO A 208 -2.73 6.05 5.43
C PRO A 208 -1.51 7.00 5.42
N ALA A 209 -0.93 7.30 6.58
CA ALA A 209 0.30 8.10 6.69
C ALA A 209 1.51 7.42 6.04
N VAL A 210 1.59 6.09 6.08
CA VAL A 210 2.65 5.31 5.43
C VAL A 210 2.58 5.46 3.91
N TYR A 211 1.38 5.35 3.33
CA TYR A 211 1.19 5.55 1.90
C TYR A 211 1.55 6.97 1.44
N LEU A 212 1.23 7.98 2.25
CA LEU A 212 1.56 9.38 1.92
C LEU A 212 3.07 9.64 2.01
N ALA A 213 3.73 9.07 3.02
CA ALA A 213 5.18 9.20 3.21
C ALA A 213 5.98 8.53 2.07
N ALA A 214 5.53 7.36 1.60
CA ALA A 214 6.15 6.63 0.49
C ALA A 214 6.06 7.36 -0.88
N CYS A 215 5.31 8.46 -0.96
CA CYS A 215 5.20 9.29 -2.17
C CYS A 215 6.15 10.50 -2.16
N PHE A 216 6.99 10.67 -1.14
CA PHE A 216 8.07 11.65 -1.21
C PHE A 216 9.08 11.25 -2.28
N GLU A 217 9.68 12.24 -2.93
CA GLU A 217 10.63 12.02 -4.01
C GLU A 217 11.93 12.81 -3.79
N PRO A 218 13.05 12.37 -4.40
CA PRO A 218 14.25 13.19 -4.49
C PRO A 218 13.95 14.60 -5.04
N PRO A 219 14.57 15.67 -4.51
CA PRO A 219 15.67 15.69 -3.54
C PRO A 219 15.23 15.64 -2.06
N ALA A 220 13.92 15.60 -1.77
CA ALA A 220 13.42 15.59 -0.39
C ALA A 220 13.76 14.28 0.34
N THR A 221 13.74 13.16 -0.38
CA THR A 221 14.20 11.84 0.09
C THR A 221 15.40 11.40 -0.75
N PRO A 222 16.65 11.72 -0.34
CA PRO A 222 17.83 11.22 -1.04
C PRO A 222 17.96 9.71 -0.84
N LEU A 223 18.72 9.07 -1.74
CA LEU A 223 19.02 7.63 -1.67
C LEU A 223 19.51 7.23 -0.27
N GLY A 224 18.82 6.28 0.37
CA GLY A 224 19.09 5.81 1.74
C GLY A 224 18.28 6.50 2.84
N CYS A 225 17.39 7.44 2.51
CA CYS A 225 16.35 7.92 3.42
C CYS A 225 15.19 6.92 3.41
N ASP A 226 14.89 6.29 4.55
CA ASP A 226 13.73 5.38 4.66
C ASP A 226 12.45 6.22 4.82
N GLU A 227 11.58 6.23 3.80
CA GLU A 227 10.32 6.99 3.78
C GLU A 227 9.41 6.63 4.97
N LEU A 228 9.56 5.42 5.54
CA LEU A 228 8.82 5.03 6.75
C LEU A 228 9.16 5.91 7.95
N ALA A 229 10.34 6.53 7.97
CA ALA A 229 10.70 7.47 9.03
C ALA A 229 9.85 8.75 8.98
N ILE A 230 9.44 9.19 7.78
CA ILE A 230 8.52 10.32 7.60
C ILE A 230 7.13 9.96 8.09
N ALA A 231 6.66 8.73 7.79
CA ALA A 231 5.40 8.23 8.34
C ALA A 231 5.43 8.20 9.88
N GLY A 232 6.57 7.82 10.45
CA GLY A 232 6.76 7.85 11.90
C GLY A 232 6.73 9.27 12.47
N GLY A 233 7.32 10.24 11.76
CA GLY A 233 7.23 11.67 12.08
C GLY A 233 5.79 12.19 12.04
N LEU A 234 5.01 11.81 11.02
CA LEU A 234 3.59 12.18 10.91
C LEU A 234 2.74 11.69 12.08
N ARG A 235 3.05 10.50 12.61
CA ARG A 235 2.32 9.90 13.74
C ARG A 235 2.93 10.22 15.10
N GLY A 236 4.12 10.83 15.15
CA GLY A 236 4.89 11.01 16.38
C GLY A 236 5.32 9.69 17.04
N ARG A 237 5.31 8.58 16.29
CA ARG A 237 5.70 7.24 16.74
C ARG A 237 6.31 6.45 15.58
N PRO A 238 7.33 5.62 15.80
CA PRO A 238 7.92 4.78 14.76
C PRO A 238 6.91 3.87 14.05
N VAL A 239 7.11 3.66 12.75
CA VAL A 239 6.49 2.55 12.01
C VAL A 239 7.08 1.23 12.54
N ARG A 240 6.22 0.24 12.76
CA ARG A 240 6.63 -1.09 13.21
C ARG A 240 6.94 -1.98 12.01
N LEU A 241 8.12 -2.60 12.02
CA LEU A 241 8.56 -3.54 11.01
C LEU A 241 8.66 -4.95 11.59
N ALA A 242 8.29 -5.95 10.82
CA ALA A 242 8.43 -7.36 11.16
C ALA A 242 9.32 -8.04 10.13
N ARG A 243 10.26 -8.90 10.57
CA ARG A 243 11.04 -9.72 9.64
C ARG A 243 10.12 -10.65 8.88
N CYS A 244 10.27 -10.68 7.56
CA CYS A 244 9.56 -11.61 6.71
C CYS A 244 9.90 -13.06 7.10
N VAL A 245 8.94 -13.96 6.88
CA VAL A 245 9.01 -15.36 7.28
C VAL A 245 9.92 -16.17 6.35
N THR A 246 9.96 -15.79 5.06
CA THR A 246 10.62 -16.52 3.97
C THR A 246 11.70 -15.70 3.27
N GLN A 247 11.65 -14.38 3.36
CA GLN A 247 12.57 -13.48 2.68
C GLN A 247 13.44 -12.68 3.67
N PRO A 248 14.72 -12.39 3.37
CA PRO A 248 15.61 -11.61 4.24
C PRO A 248 15.35 -10.09 4.14
N VAL A 249 14.09 -9.68 4.29
CA VAL A 249 13.63 -8.27 4.29
C VAL A 249 12.56 -8.10 5.36
N GLU A 250 12.22 -6.85 5.72
CA GLU A 250 11.09 -6.58 6.61
C GLU A 250 9.79 -6.27 5.84
N ALA A 251 8.66 -6.39 6.50
CA ALA A 251 7.36 -5.88 6.08
C ALA A 251 6.77 -4.98 7.17
N VAL A 252 5.76 -4.19 6.82
CA VAL A 252 5.03 -3.38 7.82
C VAL A 252 4.24 -4.31 8.73
N ALA A 253 4.53 -4.27 10.03
CA ALA A 253 4.00 -5.24 11.00
C ALA A 253 2.48 -5.14 11.15
N ASP A 254 1.92 -3.93 11.00
CA ASP A 254 0.49 -3.64 11.15
C ASP A 254 -0.27 -3.65 9.79
N ALA A 255 0.31 -4.22 8.72
CA ALA A 255 -0.37 -4.37 7.43
C ALA A 255 -1.43 -5.49 7.46
N GLU A 256 -2.53 -5.34 6.69
CA GLU A 256 -3.55 -6.39 6.54
C GLU A 256 -3.07 -7.60 5.73
N PHE A 257 -2.28 -7.37 4.67
CA PHE A 257 -1.65 -8.42 3.89
C PHE A 257 -0.17 -8.12 3.66
N VAL A 258 0.65 -9.17 3.73
CA VAL A 258 2.04 -9.17 3.30
C VAL A 258 2.26 -10.27 2.28
N ILE A 259 2.79 -9.92 1.11
CA ILE A 259 3.24 -10.88 0.10
C ILE A 259 4.77 -10.86 0.08
N GLU A 260 5.38 -12.01 0.36
CA GLU A 260 6.83 -12.18 0.31
C GLU A 260 7.23 -12.86 -1.00
N GLY A 261 8.30 -12.40 -1.63
CA GLY A 261 8.76 -12.99 -2.88
C GLY A 261 10.11 -12.43 -3.33
N GLU A 262 10.45 -12.73 -4.57
CA GLU A 262 11.71 -12.32 -5.17
C GLU A 262 11.47 -11.78 -6.59
N ILE A 263 12.22 -10.75 -6.98
CA ILE A 263 12.27 -10.30 -8.37
C ILE A 263 13.32 -11.13 -9.11
N LEU A 264 12.86 -11.96 -10.04
CA LEU A 264 13.71 -12.92 -10.75
C LEU A 264 14.60 -12.22 -11.80
N PRO A 265 15.90 -12.54 -11.87
CA PRO A 265 16.83 -11.93 -12.81
C PRO A 265 16.56 -12.47 -14.23
N GLY A 266 16.61 -11.60 -15.23
CA GLY A 266 16.43 -11.97 -16.64
C GLY A 266 15.01 -12.31 -17.07
N GLU A 267 14.08 -12.57 -16.13
CA GLU A 267 12.68 -12.81 -16.46
C GLU A 267 11.94 -11.52 -16.83
N ARG A 268 11.13 -11.58 -17.88
CA ARG A 268 10.30 -10.47 -18.36
C ARG A 268 8.95 -11.01 -18.80
N ILE A 269 7.90 -10.29 -18.45
CA ILE A 269 6.53 -10.54 -18.90
C ILE A 269 6.14 -9.36 -19.80
N ARG A 270 5.63 -9.66 -20.99
CA ARG A 270 5.16 -8.68 -21.97
C ARG A 270 3.65 -8.57 -21.92
#